data_AF-A9DPZ2-F1
#
_entry.id   AF-A9DPZ2-F1
#
_cell.length_a   1.000
_cell.length_b   1.000
_cell.length_c   1.000
_cell.angle_alpha   90.00
_cell.angle_beta   90.00
_cell.angle_gamma   90.00
#
_symmetry.space_group_name_H-M   'P 1'
#
loop_
_entity.id
_entity.type
_entity.pdbx_description
1 polymer ?
#
loop_
_entity_poly.entity_id
_entity_poly.type
_entity_poly.pdbx_seq_one_letter_code
_entity_poly.pdbx_strand_id
1 'polypeptide(L)'
;MKKIYLIIFATILLIGCGSSKKISKLNQSLLGSTWEYSDEDLTYEITFSDNGKIKTTHPNDKTPNNDFWKQSGTLIHFEFNDGYSKYDGEIKTFNLIVGSAKSEYGEWNWEMKRVK
;
A
#
# COMPACT_ATOMS: atom_id res chain seq x y z
N MET A 1 29.29 -59.35 13.22
CA MET A 1 27.82 -59.16 13.29
C MET A 1 27.56 -57.78 13.87
N LYS A 2 27.26 -56.78 13.03
CA LYS A 2 27.03 -55.38 13.43
C LYS A 2 25.62 -55.00 13.01
N LYS A 3 24.78 -54.57 13.95
CA LYS A 3 23.60 -53.74 13.68
C LYS A 3 23.52 -52.69 14.78
N ILE A 4 23.96 -51.47 14.45
CA ILE A 4 23.81 -50.28 15.28
C ILE A 4 22.51 -49.61 14.82
N TYR A 5 21.55 -49.46 15.71
CA TYR A 5 20.31 -48.73 15.46
C TYR A 5 20.58 -47.24 15.63
N LEU A 6 20.44 -46.47 14.55
CA LEU A 6 20.54 -45.01 14.54
C LEU A 6 19.12 -44.47 14.80
N ILE A 7 18.83 -44.07 16.05
CA ILE A 7 17.59 -43.35 16.38
C ILE A 7 17.83 -41.87 16.07
N ILE A 8 17.30 -41.39 14.94
CA ILE A 8 17.27 -39.97 14.62
C ILE A 8 16.08 -39.36 15.35
N PHE A 9 16.35 -38.64 16.43
CA PHE A 9 15.38 -37.79 17.12
C PHE A 9 15.09 -36.59 16.23
N ALA A 10 13.97 -36.62 15.51
CA ALA A 10 13.48 -35.46 14.77
C ALA A 10 12.77 -34.50 15.76
N THR A 11 13.54 -33.59 16.36
CA THR A 11 13.00 -32.44 17.09
C THR A 11 12.43 -31.43 16.09
N ILE A 12 11.13 -31.58 15.78
CA ILE A 12 10.37 -30.55 15.08
C ILE A 12 10.13 -29.41 16.08
N LEU A 13 11.04 -28.43 16.08
CA LEU A 13 10.84 -27.15 16.75
C LEU A 13 9.79 -26.34 15.97
N LEU A 14 8.53 -26.50 16.35
CA LEU A 14 7.45 -25.56 16.04
C LEU A 14 7.72 -24.24 16.77
N ILE A 15 8.41 -23.30 16.12
CA ILE A 15 8.50 -21.92 16.58
C ILE A 15 8.00 -21.02 15.46
N GLY A 16 6.91 -20.28 15.71
CA GLY A 16 6.64 -19.06 14.96
C GLY A 16 5.20 -18.76 14.50
N CYS A 17 4.15 -19.11 15.24
CA CYS A 17 2.78 -18.66 14.90
C CYS A 17 2.47 -17.20 15.31
N GLY A 18 3.47 -16.32 15.32
CA GLY A 18 3.36 -14.93 15.81
C GLY A 18 3.32 -13.84 14.74
N SER A 19 3.88 -14.09 13.54
CA SER A 19 4.04 -13.06 12.49
C SER A 19 2.87 -12.96 11.51
N SER A 20 1.99 -13.96 11.44
CA SER A 20 0.93 -14.04 10.43
C SER A 20 -0.16 -12.98 10.61
N LYS A 21 -0.56 -12.68 11.86
CA LYS A 21 -1.64 -11.72 12.14
C LYS A 21 -1.29 -10.28 11.73
N LYS A 22 -0.04 -9.85 12.00
CA LYS A 22 0.42 -8.48 11.70
C LYS A 22 0.50 -8.23 10.19
N ILE A 23 0.97 -9.21 9.43
CA ILE A 23 1.03 -9.14 7.95
C ILE A 23 -0.38 -9.16 7.36
N SER A 24 -1.31 -9.98 7.89
CA SER A 24 -2.69 -10.02 7.37
C SER A 24 -3.44 -8.70 7.48
N LYS A 25 -3.16 -7.90 8.53
CA LYS A 25 -3.79 -6.59 8.74
C LYS A 25 -3.19 -5.50 7.83
N LEU A 26 -1.93 -5.66 7.40
CA LEU A 26 -1.26 -4.73 6.50
C LEU A 26 -1.56 -5.02 5.02
N ASN A 27 -1.84 -6.28 4.67
CA ASN A 27 -2.32 -6.68 3.35
C ASN A 27 -3.81 -6.38 3.14
N GLN A 28 -4.35 -5.38 3.84
CA GLN A 28 -5.74 -5.02 3.67
C GLN A 28 -5.91 -4.31 2.32
N SER A 29 -6.94 -4.73 1.57
CA SER A 29 -7.33 -4.06 0.34
C SER A 29 -7.64 -2.59 0.60
N LEU A 30 -7.14 -1.71 -0.26
CA LEU A 30 -7.52 -0.29 -0.28
C LEU A 30 -8.83 -0.06 -1.02
N LEU A 31 -9.38 -1.07 -1.71
CA LEU A 31 -10.62 -0.92 -2.46
C LEU A 31 -11.76 -0.42 -1.57
N GLY A 32 -12.38 0.69 -1.98
CA GLY A 32 -13.47 1.36 -1.29
C GLY A 32 -13.05 2.26 -0.12
N SER A 33 -11.76 2.40 0.16
CA SER A 33 -11.27 3.25 1.24
C SER A 33 -10.97 4.68 0.80
N THR A 34 -11.07 5.62 1.74
CA THR A 34 -10.78 7.04 1.52
C THR A 34 -9.64 7.48 2.44
N TRP A 35 -8.70 8.22 1.85
CA TRP A 35 -7.48 8.68 2.50
C TRP A 35 -7.28 10.16 2.26
N GLU A 36 -6.83 10.88 3.28
CA GLU A 36 -6.50 12.30 3.21
C GLU A 36 -5.00 12.46 3.05
N TYR A 37 -4.61 13.18 2.02
CA TYR A 37 -3.29 13.77 1.87
C TYR A 37 -3.32 15.19 2.44
N SER A 38 -2.26 15.57 3.14
CA SER A 38 -2.03 16.97 3.50
C SER A 38 -0.54 17.29 3.50
N ASP A 39 -0.17 18.40 2.89
CA ASP A 39 1.13 19.06 3.05
C ASP A 39 0.93 20.51 3.52
N GLU A 40 1.91 21.39 3.28
CA GLU A 40 1.84 22.81 3.66
C GLU A 40 0.87 23.63 2.80
N ASP A 41 0.59 23.19 1.57
CA ASP A 41 -0.16 23.95 0.56
C ASP A 41 -1.52 23.33 0.19
N LEU A 42 -1.65 22.01 0.36
CA LEU A 42 -2.74 21.21 -0.17
C LEU A 42 -3.28 20.24 0.87
N THR A 43 -4.60 20.12 0.88
CA THR A 43 -5.33 19.05 1.57
C THR A 43 -6.38 18.50 0.62
N TYR A 44 -6.37 17.18 0.40
CA TYR A 44 -7.37 16.53 -0.45
C TYR A 44 -7.57 15.05 -0.10
N GLU A 45 -8.71 14.51 -0.48
CA GLU A 45 -9.08 13.12 -0.28
C GLU A 45 -8.87 12.32 -1.57
N ILE A 46 -8.42 11.07 -1.41
CA ILE A 46 -8.29 10.06 -2.46
C ILE A 46 -9.14 8.86 -2.06
N THR A 47 -10.06 8.46 -2.93
CA THR A 47 -10.83 7.21 -2.79
C THR A 47 -10.41 6.20 -3.84
N PHE A 48 -9.88 5.08 -3.39
CA PHE A 48 -9.48 3.95 -4.24
C PHE A 48 -10.72 3.15 -4.64
N SER A 49 -11.26 3.43 -5.83
CA SER A 49 -12.52 2.86 -6.31
C SER A 49 -12.29 1.54 -7.05
N ASP A 50 -13.39 0.89 -7.43
CA ASP A 50 -13.36 -0.31 -8.26
C ASP A 50 -12.74 -0.06 -9.65
N ASN A 51 -12.40 -1.15 -10.34
CA ASN A 51 -11.83 -1.14 -11.68
C ASN A 51 -10.50 -0.37 -11.81
N GLY A 52 -9.78 -0.20 -10.70
CA GLY A 52 -8.48 0.49 -10.69
C GLY A 52 -8.60 2.00 -10.91
N LYS A 53 -9.74 2.62 -10.57
CA LYS A 53 -9.97 4.06 -10.70
C LYS A 53 -9.89 4.80 -9.38
N ILE A 54 -9.54 6.08 -9.44
CA ILE A 54 -9.48 6.96 -8.28
C ILE A 54 -10.60 8.00 -8.38
N LYS A 55 -11.14 8.39 -7.23
CA LYS A 55 -11.90 9.63 -7.08
C LYS A 55 -11.12 10.54 -6.16
N THR A 56 -10.97 11.80 -6.51
CA THR A 56 -10.15 12.73 -5.74
C THR A 56 -10.85 14.08 -5.57
N THR A 57 -10.54 14.78 -4.48
CA THR A 57 -10.88 16.20 -4.31
C THR A 57 -9.70 17.13 -4.64
N HIS A 58 -8.63 16.58 -5.23
CA HIS A 58 -7.43 17.33 -5.59
C HIS A 58 -7.79 18.54 -6.47
N PRO A 59 -7.47 19.78 -6.06
CA PRO A 59 -7.95 20.99 -6.74
C PRO A 59 -7.41 21.13 -8.18
N ASN A 60 -6.25 20.54 -8.47
CA ASN A 60 -5.61 20.56 -9.79
C ASN A 60 -5.79 19.26 -10.59
N ASP A 61 -6.72 18.38 -10.22
CA ASP A 61 -7.07 17.24 -11.06
C ASP A 61 -7.84 17.75 -12.30
N LYS A 62 -7.31 17.42 -13.48
CA LYS A 62 -7.84 17.80 -14.79
C LYS A 62 -8.48 16.63 -15.52
N THR A 63 -8.25 15.40 -15.08
CA THR A 63 -8.75 14.19 -15.75
C THR A 63 -9.35 13.19 -14.74
N PRO A 64 -10.40 13.56 -14.00
CA PRO A 64 -10.93 12.76 -12.88
C PRO A 64 -11.40 11.35 -13.25
N ASN A 65 -11.60 11.06 -14.53
CA ASN A 65 -12.04 9.74 -15.00
C ASN A 65 -10.89 8.88 -15.56
N ASN A 66 -9.69 9.44 -15.68
CA ASN A 66 -8.52 8.78 -16.27
C ASN A 66 -7.42 8.47 -15.26
N ASP A 67 -7.66 8.70 -13.98
CA ASP A 67 -6.70 8.35 -12.94
C ASP A 67 -6.80 6.88 -12.58
N PHE A 68 -5.65 6.27 -12.32
CA PHE A 68 -5.51 4.83 -12.12
C PHE A 68 -4.81 4.49 -10.83
N TRP A 69 -5.18 3.36 -10.22
CA TRP A 69 -4.44 2.77 -9.11
C TRP A 69 -4.36 1.25 -9.21
N LYS A 70 -3.36 0.70 -8.52
CA LYS A 70 -3.18 -0.73 -8.30
C LYS A 70 -2.52 -0.99 -6.95
N GLN A 71 -2.75 -2.18 -6.40
CA GLN A 71 -2.15 -2.64 -5.16
C GLN A 71 -1.60 -4.06 -5.32
N SER A 72 -0.43 -4.31 -4.73
CA SER A 72 0.18 -5.63 -4.58
C SER A 72 0.69 -5.80 -3.15
N GLY A 73 -0.06 -6.52 -2.32
CA GLY A 73 0.23 -6.63 -0.89
C GLY A 73 0.15 -5.26 -0.20
N THR A 74 1.25 -4.82 0.42
CA THR A 74 1.36 -3.48 1.04
C THR A 74 1.75 -2.40 0.05
N LEU A 75 2.20 -2.75 -1.15
CA LEU A 75 2.66 -1.80 -2.16
C LEU A 75 1.50 -1.26 -2.96
N ILE A 76 1.51 0.04 -3.19
CA ILE A 76 0.49 0.73 -3.98
C ILE A 76 1.14 1.61 -5.02
N HIS A 77 0.44 1.75 -6.14
CA HIS A 77 0.82 2.68 -7.18
C HIS A 77 -0.44 3.40 -7.65
N PHE A 78 -0.35 4.71 -7.81
CA PHE A 78 -1.42 5.49 -8.42
C PHE A 78 -0.91 6.65 -9.25
N GLU A 79 -1.74 7.09 -10.19
CA GLU A 79 -1.42 8.15 -11.14
C GLU A 79 -2.54 9.18 -11.20
N PHE A 80 -2.15 10.46 -11.24
CA PHE A 80 -3.04 11.59 -11.51
C PHE A 80 -2.77 12.15 -12.90
N ASN A 81 -3.80 12.75 -13.50
CA ASN A 81 -3.72 13.50 -14.74
C ASN A 81 -3.19 12.64 -15.91
N ASP A 82 -3.75 11.44 -16.08
CA ASP A 82 -3.39 10.49 -17.15
C ASP A 82 -1.90 10.11 -17.17
N GLY A 83 -1.36 9.78 -15.99
CA GLY A 83 0.03 9.35 -15.85
C GLY A 83 1.04 10.49 -15.73
N TYR A 84 0.58 11.74 -15.67
CA TYR A 84 1.45 12.90 -15.52
C TYR A 84 2.17 12.92 -14.16
N SER A 85 1.45 12.67 -13.06
CA SER A 85 2.03 12.52 -11.73
C SER A 85 1.87 11.08 -11.26
N LYS A 86 2.96 10.44 -10.86
CA LYS A 86 3.00 9.03 -10.45
C LYS A 86 3.42 8.89 -9.01
N TYR A 87 2.73 8.06 -8.26
CA TYR A 87 2.88 7.89 -6.82
C TYR A 87 3.10 6.41 -6.53
N ASP A 88 4.17 6.11 -5.80
CA ASP A 88 4.47 4.78 -5.29
C ASP A 88 4.48 4.84 -3.76
N GLY A 89 3.78 3.91 -3.11
CA GLY A 89 3.63 3.93 -1.65
C GLY A 89 3.58 2.56 -1.01
N GLU A 90 3.70 2.55 0.31
CA GLU A 90 3.60 1.35 1.14
C GLU A 90 2.68 1.59 2.34
N ILE A 91 1.75 0.65 2.57
CA ILE A 91 0.90 0.61 3.75
C ILE A 91 1.77 0.27 4.97
N LYS A 92 2.05 1.27 5.83
CA LYS A 92 2.85 1.08 7.05
C LYS A 92 1.99 0.66 8.24
N THR A 93 0.77 1.18 8.31
CA THR A 93 -0.22 0.80 9.32
C THR A 93 -1.61 0.79 8.70
N PHE A 94 -2.62 0.34 9.45
CA PHE A 94 -4.02 0.39 9.02
C PHE A 94 -4.48 1.79 8.58
N ASN A 95 -3.90 2.85 9.17
CA ASN A 95 -4.28 4.24 8.92
C ASN A 95 -3.16 5.10 8.32
N LEU A 96 -2.05 4.50 7.87
CA LEU A 96 -0.92 5.26 7.34
C LEU A 96 -0.34 4.58 6.10
N ILE A 97 -0.27 5.36 5.03
CA ILE A 97 0.50 5.03 3.83
C ILE A 97 1.53 6.14 3.66
N VAL A 98 2.75 5.75 3.31
CA VAL A 98 3.84 6.67 3.00
C VAL A 98 4.44 6.28 1.66
N GLY A 99 5.02 7.23 0.96
CA GLY A 99 5.58 6.97 -0.35
C GLY A 99 6.39 8.11 -0.92
N SER A 100 6.75 7.94 -2.19
CA SER A 100 7.34 8.97 -3.02
C SER A 100 6.52 9.14 -4.29
N ALA A 101 6.63 10.30 -4.90
CA ALA A 101 5.94 10.65 -6.11
C ALA A 101 6.86 11.44 -7.02
N LYS A 102 6.51 11.44 -8.31
CA LYS A 102 7.29 12.12 -9.35
C LYS A 102 6.40 12.66 -10.44
N SER A 103 6.87 13.73 -11.05
CA SER A 103 6.36 14.32 -12.30
C SER A 103 7.54 14.85 -13.11
N GLU A 104 7.27 15.51 -14.23
CA GLU A 104 8.32 16.21 -15.00
C GLU A 104 9.01 17.34 -14.22
N TYR A 105 8.36 17.92 -13.19
CA TYR A 105 8.90 19.03 -12.41
C TYR A 105 9.67 18.61 -11.15
N GLY A 106 9.68 17.32 -10.80
CA GLY A 106 10.46 16.84 -9.67
C GLY A 106 9.88 15.63 -8.96
N GLU A 107 10.50 15.31 -7.82
CA GLU A 107 10.14 14.20 -6.95
C GLU A 107 9.89 14.71 -5.53
N TRP A 108 8.95 14.08 -4.82
CA TRP A 108 8.61 14.43 -3.44
C TRP A 108 8.20 13.20 -2.64
N ASN A 109 8.31 13.31 -1.32
CA ASN A 109 7.76 12.33 -0.41
C ASN A 109 6.35 12.73 0.02
N TRP A 110 5.53 11.74 0.35
CA TRP A 110 4.16 11.99 0.79
C TRP A 110 3.73 10.97 1.85
N GLU A 111 2.73 11.37 2.63
CA GLU A 111 1.96 10.49 3.48
C GLU A 111 0.46 10.75 3.30
N MET A 112 -0.36 9.74 3.57
CA MET A 112 -1.81 9.91 3.66
C MET A 112 -2.38 9.09 4.81
N LYS A 113 -3.45 9.62 5.40
CA LYS A 113 -4.11 9.06 6.58
C LYS A 113 -5.52 8.59 6.21
N ARG A 114 -5.92 7.43 6.73
CA ARG A 114 -7.25 6.88 6.43
C ARG A 114 -8.33 7.73 7.10
N VAL A 115 -9.36 8.07 6.34
CA VAL A 115 -10.55 8.79 6.82
C VAL A 115 -11.78 7.88 6.85
N LYS A 116 -11.91 6.97 5.87
CA LYS A 116 -13.05 6.03 5.76
C LYS A 116 -12.57 4.63 5.35
#